data_AF-A0A915E6V2-F1
#
_entry.id   AF-A0A915E6V2-F1
#
_cell.length_a   1.000
_cell.length_b   1.000
_cell.length_c   1.000
_cell.angle_alpha   90.00
_cell.angle_beta   90.00
_cell.angle_gamma   90.00
#
_symmetry.space_group_name_H-M   'P 1'
#
loop_
_entity.id
_entity.type
_entity.pdbx_description
1 polymer ?
#
loop_
_entity_poly.entity_id
_entity_poly.type
_entity_poly.pdbx_seq_one_letter_code
_entity_poly.pdbx_strand_id
1 'polypeptide(L)'
;MCPTKKITNLSFDEHFFGPQVSAFIQPVRMHFHRLNAADELIKQSWDISLQQDSVAVLLYHTSRKQIILVKQFRPAVFVQRIRTKPENRDKLLSGIEWAKYPKELGDTLELCAGLMDKKGKSPVETIRDEILEECGYTVELERIQLIQKYVISVGISSASEHLFYCEVDESMKLIKGGGLANEGEEIEKVFLDILEAVKMVADGHFSSGGISCPPSLFYAISWFLHRGHLSNNVANKSIPKKGQAKLVRRKIGAKKSSFKKATGAEKKSFSKKWTPPLAP
;
A
#
# COMPACT_ATOMS: atom_id res chain seq x y z
N MET A 1 -23.40 0.06 -23.21
CA MET A 1 -22.20 0.67 -22.62
C MET A 1 -22.67 1.71 -21.61
N CYS A 2 -22.33 1.57 -20.33
CA CYS A 2 -22.61 2.61 -19.34
C CYS A 2 -21.80 3.86 -19.72
N PRO A 3 -22.35 5.08 -19.74
CA PRO A 3 -21.55 6.27 -20.04
C PRO A 3 -20.41 6.35 -19.02
N THR A 4 -19.16 6.27 -19.47
CA THR A 4 -17.98 6.51 -18.62
C THR A 4 -18.13 7.89 -17.99
N LYS A 5 -18.35 7.94 -16.68
CA LYS A 5 -18.48 9.20 -15.94
C LYS A 5 -17.12 9.87 -16.02
N LYS A 6 -16.98 10.97 -16.77
CA LYS A 6 -15.73 11.74 -16.84
C LYS A 6 -15.61 12.62 -15.61
N ILE A 7 -14.38 12.87 -15.15
CA ILE A 7 -14.11 13.90 -14.15
C ILE A 7 -13.96 15.23 -14.87
N THR A 8 -14.79 16.20 -14.49
CA THR A 8 -14.82 17.56 -15.05
C THR A 8 -14.46 18.58 -13.98
N ASN A 9 -14.02 19.77 -14.40
CA ASN A 9 -13.69 20.90 -13.51
C ASN A 9 -12.59 20.56 -12.48
N LEU A 10 -11.61 19.74 -12.86
CA LEU A 10 -10.47 19.41 -12.00
C LEU A 10 -9.50 20.60 -11.95
N SER A 11 -9.21 21.07 -10.74
CA SER A 11 -8.20 22.08 -10.45
C SER A 11 -7.25 21.57 -9.36
N PHE A 12 -6.03 22.10 -9.34
CA PHE A 12 -5.03 21.77 -8.33
C PHE A 12 -4.63 23.05 -7.58
N ASP A 13 -4.65 22.97 -6.25
CA ASP A 13 -3.98 23.96 -5.42
C ASP A 13 -2.53 23.52 -5.20
N GLU A 14 -1.62 24.04 -6.03
CA GLU A 14 -0.20 23.70 -5.98
C GLU A 14 0.55 24.46 -4.86
N HIS A 15 -0.11 25.41 -4.18
CA HIS A 15 0.46 26.22 -3.10
C HIS A 15 -0.16 25.89 -1.74
N PHE A 16 -0.60 24.63 -1.56
CA PHE A 16 -1.19 24.09 -0.34
C PHE A 16 -0.24 24.07 0.90
N PHE A 17 0.92 24.74 0.84
CA PHE A 17 1.88 24.85 1.94
C PHE A 17 1.68 26.18 2.67
N GLY A 18 0.92 26.19 3.76
CA GLY A 18 0.62 27.42 4.51
C GLY A 18 -0.17 27.18 5.82
N PRO A 19 -0.77 28.22 6.44
CA PRO A 19 -1.56 28.09 7.67
C PRO A 19 -2.87 27.29 7.49
N GLN A 20 -3.21 26.93 6.25
CA GLN A 20 -4.28 25.99 5.94
C GLN A 20 -3.74 24.57 6.17
N VAL A 21 -4.06 24.02 7.34
CA VAL A 21 -3.66 22.67 7.73
C VAL A 21 -4.66 21.68 7.12
N SER A 22 -4.18 20.74 6.29
CA SER A 22 -5.03 19.60 5.88
C SER A 22 -5.54 18.86 7.10
N ALA A 23 -6.81 18.45 7.07
CA ALA A 23 -7.33 17.51 8.05
C ALA A 23 -6.69 16.11 7.94
N PHE A 24 -6.04 15.79 6.81
CA PHE A 24 -5.59 14.44 6.47
C PHE A 24 -4.07 14.31 6.36
N ILE A 25 -3.39 15.33 5.84
CA ILE A 25 -1.94 15.29 5.58
C ILE A 25 -1.24 16.57 6.03
N GLN A 26 -0.27 16.45 6.95
CA GLN A 26 0.58 17.57 7.32
C GLN A 26 2.02 17.35 6.81
N PRO A 27 2.48 18.09 5.77
CA PRO A 27 3.88 18.04 5.34
C PRO A 27 4.77 18.71 6.39
N VAL A 28 5.87 18.07 6.76
CA VAL A 28 6.88 18.60 7.68
C VAL A 28 8.29 18.34 7.16
N ARG A 29 9.21 19.25 7.45
CA ARG A 29 10.64 19.05 7.19
C ARG A 29 11.36 18.80 8.50
N MET A 30 11.88 17.59 8.67
CA MET A 30 12.71 17.22 9.81
C MET A 30 14.15 17.66 9.55
N HIS A 31 14.75 18.38 10.50
CA HIS A 31 16.18 18.70 10.51
C HIS A 31 16.86 17.89 11.61
N PHE A 32 17.93 17.18 11.27
CA PHE A 32 18.61 16.32 12.23
C PHE A 32 20.11 16.26 11.96
N HIS A 33 20.86 15.86 12.98
CA HIS A 33 22.28 15.58 12.87
C HIS A 33 22.50 14.07 13.01
N ARG A 34 23.45 13.53 12.24
CA ARG A 34 23.93 12.15 12.44
C ARG A 34 25.42 12.07 12.16
N LEU A 35 26.06 10.99 12.62
CA LEU A 35 27.42 10.68 12.21
C LEU A 35 27.43 10.08 10.81
N ASN A 36 28.42 10.47 10.01
CA ASN A 36 28.74 9.79 8.76
C ASN A 36 29.63 8.55 9.02
N ALA A 37 30.07 7.86 7.96
CA ALA A 37 30.91 6.67 8.09
C ALA A 37 32.34 6.96 8.63
N ALA A 38 32.72 8.24 8.77
CA ALA A 38 34.00 8.69 9.33
C ALA A 38 33.83 9.30 10.74
N ASP A 39 32.69 9.04 11.41
CA ASP A 39 32.35 9.58 12.73
C ASP A 39 32.28 11.12 12.80
N GLU A 40 32.05 11.77 11.66
CA GLU A 40 31.88 13.23 11.60
C GLU A 40 30.39 13.58 11.69
N LEU A 41 30.07 14.61 12.49
CA LEU A 41 28.71 15.11 12.61
C LEU A 41 28.28 15.83 11.34
N ILE A 42 27.26 15.31 10.65
CA ILE A 42 26.67 15.91 9.46
C ILE A 42 25.25 16.38 9.75
N LYS A 43 24.86 17.51 9.13
CA LYS A 43 23.48 18.02 9.15
C LYS A 43 22.71 17.48 7.96
N GLN A 44 21.46 17.08 8.19
CA GLN A 44 20.56 16.60 7.16
C GLN A 44 19.15 17.13 7.36
N SER A 45 18.39 17.08 6.28
CA SER A 45 16.95 17.35 6.28
C SER A 45 16.22 16.24 5.54
N TRP A 46 14.99 15.94 5.98
CA TRP A 46 14.10 14.98 5.32
C TRP A 46 12.66 15.50 5.32
N ASP A 47 11.97 15.37 4.19
CA ASP A 47 10.57 15.76 4.05
C ASP A 47 9.66 14.58 4.38
N ILE A 48 8.73 14.79 5.31
CA ILE A 48 7.85 13.77 5.87
C ILE A 48 6.41 14.26 5.75
N SER A 49 5.49 13.32 5.57
CA SER A 49 4.06 13.53 5.55
C SER A 49 3.46 12.88 6.79
N LEU A 50 3.00 13.71 7.73
CA LEU A 50 2.27 13.23 8.90
C LEU A 50 0.84 12.90 8.48
N GLN A 51 0.41 11.68 8.80
CA GLN A 51 -0.89 11.11 8.41
C GLN A 51 -1.42 10.26 9.57
N GLN A 52 -2.72 9.99 9.54
CA GLN A 52 -3.37 9.08 10.48
C GLN A 52 -3.02 7.63 10.15
N ASP A 53 -2.94 6.80 11.19
CA ASP A 53 -2.86 5.34 11.03
C ASP A 53 -4.13 4.83 10.34
N SER A 54 -4.04 3.63 9.77
CA SER A 54 -5.11 2.97 9.02
C SER A 54 -5.24 1.50 9.39
N VAL A 55 -6.33 0.91 8.93
CA VAL A 55 -6.65 -0.51 9.07
C VAL A 55 -7.05 -1.07 7.71
N ALA A 56 -6.73 -2.34 7.46
CA ALA A 56 -7.17 -3.07 6.27
C ALA A 56 -7.46 -4.53 6.63
N VAL A 57 -8.36 -5.20 5.90
CA VAL A 57 -8.71 -6.60 6.16
C VAL A 57 -8.85 -7.43 4.89
N LEU A 58 -8.26 -8.63 4.91
CA LEU A 58 -8.63 -9.68 3.98
C LEU A 58 -9.86 -10.41 4.51
N LEU A 59 -10.98 -10.25 3.81
CA LEU A 59 -12.22 -10.96 4.10
C LEU A 59 -12.32 -12.22 3.25
N TYR A 60 -12.58 -13.36 3.89
CA TYR A 60 -12.87 -14.61 3.19
C TYR A 60 -14.31 -15.04 3.46
N HIS A 61 -15.11 -15.15 2.40
CA HIS A 61 -16.47 -15.64 2.48
C HIS A 61 -16.46 -17.18 2.47
N THR A 62 -16.81 -17.80 3.60
CA THR A 62 -16.66 -19.25 3.80
C THR A 62 -17.62 -20.08 2.95
N SER A 63 -18.90 -19.68 2.85
CA SER A 63 -19.89 -20.41 2.03
C SER A 63 -19.60 -20.32 0.53
N ARG A 64 -19.20 -19.13 0.06
CA ARG A 64 -18.88 -18.87 -1.36
C ARG A 64 -17.48 -19.35 -1.76
N LYS A 65 -16.59 -19.52 -0.78
CA LYS A 65 -15.15 -19.78 -0.99
C LYS A 65 -14.47 -18.72 -1.85
N GLN A 66 -14.76 -17.45 -1.56
CA GLN A 66 -14.28 -16.30 -2.31
C GLN A 66 -13.67 -15.27 -1.36
N ILE A 67 -12.66 -14.54 -1.82
CA ILE A 67 -12.13 -13.36 -1.12
C ILE A 67 -13.03 -12.18 -1.46
N ILE A 68 -13.40 -11.38 -0.46
CA ILE A 68 -14.14 -10.14 -0.68
C ILE A 68 -13.14 -8.99 -0.74
N LEU A 69 -13.13 -8.30 -1.88
CA LEU A 69 -12.37 -7.10 -2.14
C LEU A 69 -13.32 -5.93 -2.37
N VAL A 70 -12.76 -4.73 -2.40
CA VAL A 70 -13.49 -3.51 -2.75
C VAL A 70 -12.86 -2.86 -3.97
N LYS A 71 -13.68 -2.27 -4.82
CA LYS A 71 -13.28 -1.49 -5.97
C LYS A 71 -13.80 -0.06 -5.79
N GLN A 72 -12.89 0.90 -5.89
CA GLN A 72 -13.20 2.31 -5.69
C GLN A 72 -12.28 3.21 -6.52
N PHE A 73 -12.67 4.48 -6.68
CA PHE A 73 -11.87 5.47 -7.38
C PHE A 73 -10.85 6.11 -6.45
N ARG A 74 -9.56 6.05 -6.79
CA ARG A 74 -8.50 6.77 -6.06
C ARG A 74 -7.95 7.94 -6.90
N PRO A 75 -8.13 9.20 -6.45
CA PRO A 75 -7.64 10.38 -7.17
C PRO A 75 -6.14 10.34 -7.48
N ALA A 76 -5.32 9.86 -6.53
CA ALA A 76 -3.87 9.77 -6.71
C ALA A 76 -3.46 8.81 -7.84
N VAL A 77 -4.18 7.68 -8.00
CA VAL A 77 -3.96 6.72 -9.08
C VAL A 77 -4.37 7.33 -10.42
N PHE A 78 -5.53 7.99 -10.48
CA PHE A 78 -5.99 8.71 -11.67
C PHE A 78 -4.94 9.72 -12.17
N VAL A 79 -4.44 10.56 -11.25
CA VAL A 79 -3.41 11.56 -11.55
C VAL A 79 -2.12 10.92 -12.03
N GLN A 80 -1.64 9.89 -11.32
CA GLN A 80 -0.41 9.18 -11.67
C GLN A 80 -0.49 8.56 -13.07
N ARG A 81 -1.60 7.88 -13.39
CA ARG A 81 -1.75 7.19 -14.68
C ARG A 81 -1.82 8.14 -15.85
N ILE A 82 -2.43 9.30 -15.68
CA ILE A 82 -2.54 10.29 -16.75
C ILE A 82 -1.21 11.03 -16.93
N ARG A 83 -0.57 11.46 -15.84
CA ARG A 83 0.70 12.19 -15.88
C ARG A 83 1.84 11.38 -16.50
N THR A 84 1.81 10.06 -16.36
CA THR A 84 2.84 9.17 -16.91
C THR A 84 2.65 8.80 -18.37
N LYS A 85 1.54 9.23 -19.03
CA LYS A 85 1.35 9.01 -20.46
C LYS A 85 2.35 9.83 -21.30
N PRO A 86 2.83 9.31 -22.44
CA PRO A 86 3.81 10.01 -23.27
C PRO A 86 3.43 11.46 -23.62
N GLU A 87 2.15 11.71 -23.92
CA GLU A 87 1.63 13.03 -24.28
C GLU A 87 1.54 14.04 -23.13
N ASN A 88 1.71 13.60 -21.87
CA ASN A 88 1.60 14.45 -20.69
C ASN A 88 2.89 14.52 -19.86
N ARG A 89 3.90 13.69 -20.17
CA ARG A 89 5.06 13.46 -19.29
C ARG A 89 5.81 14.73 -18.88
N ASP A 90 5.88 15.70 -19.79
CA ASP A 90 6.62 16.95 -19.60
C ASP A 90 5.70 18.17 -19.39
N LYS A 91 4.40 17.93 -19.23
CA LYS A 91 3.41 18.99 -19.00
C LYS A 91 3.29 19.30 -17.51
N LEU A 92 3.11 20.58 -17.20
CA LEU A 92 2.57 21.00 -15.90
C LEU A 92 1.15 20.44 -15.73
N LEU A 93 0.68 20.29 -14.48
CA LEU A 93 -0.67 19.78 -14.21
C LEU A 93 -1.76 20.62 -14.89
N SER A 94 -1.55 21.93 -14.98
CA SER A 94 -2.41 22.89 -15.69
C SER A 94 -2.45 22.69 -17.20
N GLY A 95 -1.44 22.05 -17.80
CA GLY A 95 -1.38 21.77 -19.24
C GLY A 95 -2.02 20.43 -19.64
N ILE A 96 -2.50 19.64 -18.68
CA ILE A 96 -3.11 18.33 -18.94
C ILE A 96 -4.62 18.49 -19.14
N GLU A 97 -5.14 17.96 -20.25
CA GLU A 97 -6.58 17.90 -20.52
C GLU A 97 -7.24 16.75 -19.76
N TRP A 98 -7.47 16.94 -18.45
CA TRP A 98 -7.98 15.89 -17.56
C TRP A 98 -9.31 15.26 -18.01
N ALA A 99 -10.24 16.08 -18.53
CA ALA A 99 -11.55 15.65 -19.01
C ALA A 99 -11.49 14.74 -20.26
N LYS A 100 -10.32 14.60 -20.89
CA LYS A 100 -10.09 13.64 -21.98
C LYS A 100 -10.13 12.20 -21.49
N TYR A 101 -9.78 11.96 -20.22
CA TYR A 101 -9.54 10.63 -19.70
C TYR A 101 -10.77 10.07 -18.94
N PRO A 102 -11.03 8.75 -19.07
CA PRO A 102 -12.12 8.09 -18.35
C PRO A 102 -11.79 7.97 -16.84
N LYS A 103 -12.77 8.13 -15.95
CA LYS A 103 -12.55 8.06 -14.48
C LYS A 103 -11.94 6.73 -14.05
N GLU A 104 -12.24 5.67 -14.80
CA GLU A 104 -11.87 4.30 -14.52
C GLU A 104 -10.35 4.10 -14.51
N LEU A 105 -9.57 5.05 -15.07
CA LEU A 105 -8.12 5.07 -14.87
C LEU A 105 -7.72 5.26 -13.41
N GLY A 106 -8.58 5.83 -12.56
CA GLY A 106 -8.39 5.90 -11.12
C GLY A 106 -8.93 4.71 -10.35
N ASP A 107 -9.60 3.76 -11.00
CA ASP A 107 -10.15 2.60 -10.31
C ASP A 107 -9.02 1.72 -9.76
N THR A 108 -9.21 1.31 -8.52
CA THR A 108 -8.36 0.39 -7.79
C THR A 108 -9.17 -0.81 -7.31
N LEU A 109 -8.48 -1.93 -7.11
CA LEU A 109 -9.02 -3.11 -6.45
C LEU A 109 -8.19 -3.33 -5.17
N GLU A 110 -8.85 -3.28 -4.02
CA GLU A 110 -8.23 -3.13 -2.71
C GLU A 110 -8.86 -4.07 -1.67
N LEU A 111 -8.20 -4.17 -0.52
CA LEU A 111 -8.80 -4.72 0.70
C LEU A 111 -9.81 -3.72 1.27
N CYS A 112 -10.78 -4.21 2.02
CA CYS A 112 -11.63 -3.34 2.84
C CYS A 112 -10.76 -2.63 3.88
N ALA A 113 -10.86 -1.30 3.97
CA ALA A 113 -9.89 -0.49 4.72
C ALA A 113 -10.45 0.87 5.12
N GLY A 114 -9.91 1.44 6.19
CA GLY A 114 -10.33 2.76 6.69
C GLY A 114 -9.26 3.44 7.54
N LEU A 115 -9.45 4.73 7.78
CA LEU A 115 -8.58 5.53 8.65
C LEU A 115 -8.93 5.32 10.12
N MET A 116 -7.93 5.41 10.99
CA MET A 116 -8.12 5.43 12.44
C MET A 116 -8.34 6.88 12.93
N ASP A 117 -9.41 7.50 12.47
CA ASP A 117 -9.74 8.92 12.70
C ASP A 117 -10.74 9.13 13.86
N LYS A 118 -11.49 8.09 14.22
CA LYS A 118 -12.47 8.08 15.31
C LYS A 118 -11.78 7.96 16.67
N LYS A 119 -11.87 9.02 17.49
CA LYS A 119 -11.21 9.12 18.80
C LYS A 119 -11.60 7.96 19.73
N GLY A 120 -10.59 7.28 20.29
CA GLY A 120 -10.76 6.25 21.32
C GLY A 120 -11.10 4.85 20.79
N LYS A 121 -11.23 4.67 19.47
CA LYS A 121 -11.41 3.33 18.88
C LYS A 121 -10.07 2.62 18.71
N SER A 122 -10.04 1.34 19.02
CA SER A 122 -8.92 0.46 18.71
C SER A 122 -8.87 0.13 17.20
N PRO A 123 -7.72 -0.35 16.68
CA PRO A 123 -7.63 -0.86 15.31
C PRO A 123 -8.70 -1.91 14.97
N VAL A 124 -8.97 -2.84 15.89
CA VAL A 124 -9.91 -3.95 15.65
C VAL A 124 -11.37 -3.48 15.63
N GLU A 125 -11.73 -2.50 16.47
CA GLU A 125 -13.05 -1.86 16.44
C GLU A 125 -13.23 -1.03 15.16
N THR A 126 -12.18 -0.31 14.74
CA THR A 126 -12.20 0.48 13.51
C THR A 126 -12.47 -0.43 12.32
N ILE A 127 -11.68 -1.50 12.14
CA ILE A 127 -11.86 -2.38 10.98
C ILE A 127 -13.18 -3.16 11.00
N ARG A 128 -13.73 -3.48 12.19
CA ARG A 128 -15.08 -4.07 12.28
C ARG A 128 -16.13 -3.14 11.67
N ASP A 129 -16.04 -1.84 11.97
CA ASP A 129 -16.99 -0.86 11.48
C ASP A 129 -16.84 -0.70 9.95
N GLU A 130 -15.61 -0.66 9.42
CA GLU A 130 -15.34 -0.64 7.98
C GLU A 130 -15.88 -1.89 7.26
N ILE A 131 -15.77 -3.08 7.85
CA ILE A 131 -16.35 -4.32 7.30
C ILE A 131 -17.87 -4.19 7.15
N LEU A 132 -18.54 -3.56 8.11
CA LEU A 132 -19.98 -3.31 8.01
C LEU A 132 -20.29 -2.24 6.95
N GLU A 133 -19.53 -1.16 6.93
CA GLU A 133 -19.77 -0.01 6.06
C GLU A 133 -19.52 -0.32 4.58
N GLU A 134 -18.33 -0.83 4.26
CA GLU A 134 -17.93 -1.12 2.89
C GLU A 134 -18.49 -2.47 2.43
N CYS A 135 -18.40 -3.50 3.28
CA CYS A 135 -18.71 -4.88 2.89
C CYS A 135 -20.12 -5.35 3.30
N GLY A 136 -20.73 -4.71 4.31
CA GLY A 136 -22.08 -4.99 4.80
C GLY A 136 -22.21 -6.24 5.66
N TYR A 137 -21.14 -6.65 6.35
CA TYR A 137 -21.15 -7.80 7.26
C TYR A 137 -20.89 -7.34 8.70
N THR A 138 -21.57 -7.96 9.66
CA THR A 138 -21.28 -7.77 11.08
C THR A 138 -20.40 -8.91 11.59
N VAL A 139 -19.36 -8.60 12.35
CA VAL A 139 -18.41 -9.60 12.87
C VAL A 139 -18.06 -9.30 14.32
N GLU A 140 -17.94 -10.36 15.13
CA GLU A 140 -17.43 -10.26 16.50
C GLU A 140 -15.92 -9.97 16.49
N LEU A 141 -15.45 -9.18 17.46
CA LEU A 141 -14.06 -8.71 17.50
C LEU A 141 -13.05 -9.86 17.56
N GLU A 142 -13.39 -10.96 18.24
CA GLU A 142 -12.53 -12.13 18.42
C GLU A 142 -12.30 -12.91 17.11
N ARG A 143 -13.13 -12.66 16.09
CA ARG A 143 -13.00 -13.27 14.74
C ARG A 143 -12.05 -12.48 13.83
N ILE A 144 -11.59 -11.31 14.25
CA ILE A 144 -10.71 -10.45 13.47
C ILE A 144 -9.27 -10.69 13.91
N GLN A 145 -8.50 -11.40 13.09
CA GLN A 145 -7.13 -11.77 13.38
C GLN A 145 -6.16 -10.70 12.84
N LEU A 146 -5.30 -10.13 13.68
CA LEU A 146 -4.18 -9.31 13.22
C LEU A 146 -3.17 -10.18 12.44
N ILE A 147 -2.86 -9.78 11.21
CA ILE A 147 -1.77 -10.35 10.41
C ILE A 147 -0.47 -9.61 10.75
N GLN A 148 -0.45 -8.28 10.59
CA GLN A 148 0.75 -7.47 10.75
C GLN A 148 0.42 -5.99 10.97
N LYS A 149 1.34 -5.25 11.59
CA LYS A 149 1.41 -3.79 11.56
C LYS A 149 2.66 -3.34 10.81
N TYR A 150 2.55 -2.38 9.89
CA TYR A 150 3.69 -1.83 9.15
C TYR A 150 3.53 -0.35 8.82
N VAL A 151 4.66 0.35 8.64
CA VAL A 151 4.66 1.74 8.15
C VAL A 151 4.42 1.75 6.64
N ILE A 152 3.45 2.53 6.19
CA ILE A 152 3.17 2.70 4.76
C ILE A 152 4.14 3.73 4.17
N SER A 153 4.52 3.58 2.90
CA SER A 153 5.34 4.57 2.18
C SER A 153 6.58 5.05 2.96
N VAL A 154 7.43 4.12 3.40
CA VAL A 154 8.55 4.31 4.36
C VAL A 154 9.54 5.44 4.06
N GLY A 155 9.54 5.99 2.84
CA GLY A 155 10.39 7.14 2.47
C GLY A 155 9.77 8.50 2.80
N ILE A 156 8.46 8.58 3.07
CA ILE A 156 7.74 9.85 3.23
C ILE A 156 6.65 9.83 4.30
N SER A 157 5.89 8.74 4.48
CA SER A 157 4.75 8.75 5.41
C SER A 157 5.17 8.35 6.82
N SER A 158 4.54 8.95 7.82
CA SER A 158 4.64 8.54 9.22
C SER A 158 3.53 7.58 9.67
N ALA A 159 2.56 7.28 8.80
CA ALA A 159 1.43 6.44 9.13
C ALA A 159 1.77 4.95 9.07
N SER A 160 1.07 4.17 9.90
CA SER A 160 1.08 2.73 9.86
C SER A 160 -0.28 2.16 9.49
N GLU A 161 -0.28 0.96 8.90
CA GLU A 161 -1.48 0.19 8.58
C GLU A 161 -1.48 -1.08 9.43
N HIS A 162 -2.63 -1.38 10.04
CA HIS A 162 -2.88 -2.65 10.72
C HIS A 162 -3.66 -3.54 9.77
N LEU A 163 -3.01 -4.61 9.31
CA LEU A 163 -3.58 -5.57 8.38
C LEU A 163 -4.20 -6.74 9.15
N PHE A 164 -5.46 -7.05 8.86
CA PHE A 164 -6.26 -8.07 9.50
C PHE A 164 -6.73 -9.16 8.51
N TYR A 165 -7.26 -10.24 9.09
CA TYR A 165 -7.98 -11.29 8.42
C TYR A 165 -9.30 -11.56 9.14
N CYS A 166 -10.38 -11.78 8.41
CA CYS A 166 -11.64 -12.21 8.99
C CYS A 166 -12.43 -13.12 8.04
N GLU A 167 -13.12 -14.11 8.59
CA GLU A 167 -14.02 -15.00 7.86
C GLU A 167 -15.47 -14.56 8.06
N VAL A 168 -16.23 -14.50 6.97
CA VAL A 168 -17.65 -14.12 6.98
C VAL A 168 -18.49 -15.14 6.23
N ASP A 169 -19.79 -15.14 6.50
CA ASP A 169 -20.77 -15.89 5.73
C ASP A 169 -22.06 -15.07 5.55
N GLU A 170 -23.03 -15.63 4.83
CA GLU A 170 -24.30 -14.94 4.53
C GLU A 170 -25.15 -14.68 5.78
N SER A 171 -25.01 -15.44 6.86
CA SER A 171 -25.75 -15.19 8.11
C SER A 171 -25.31 -13.90 8.80
N MET A 172 -24.09 -13.44 8.50
CA MET A 172 -23.51 -12.20 9.02
C MET A 172 -23.87 -10.97 8.18
N LYS A 173 -24.59 -11.14 7.06
CA LYS A 173 -24.95 -10.04 6.16
C LYS A 173 -26.04 -9.17 6.82
N LEU A 174 -25.72 -7.89 7.07
CA LEU A 174 -26.66 -6.95 7.69
C LEU A 174 -27.21 -5.93 6.69
N ILE A 175 -26.33 -5.33 5.88
CA ILE A 175 -26.69 -4.32 4.88
C ILE A 175 -26.01 -4.62 3.55
N LYS A 176 -26.35 -3.90 2.49
CA LYS A 176 -25.63 -4.04 1.21
C LYS A 176 -24.14 -3.74 1.36
N GLY A 177 -23.78 -2.72 2.12
CA GLY A 177 -22.45 -2.10 2.11
C GLY A 177 -22.33 -1.11 0.94
N GLY A 178 -21.13 -0.55 0.75
CA GLY A 178 -20.81 0.37 -0.34
C GLY A 178 -20.20 1.71 0.08
N GLY A 179 -19.83 1.85 1.36
CA GLY A 179 -19.26 3.08 1.90
C GLY A 179 -20.33 4.10 2.30
N LEU A 180 -19.87 5.29 2.71
CA LEU A 180 -20.71 6.41 3.12
C LEU A 180 -20.94 7.40 1.98
N ALA A 181 -22.17 7.41 1.45
CA ALA A 181 -22.55 8.30 0.36
C ALA A 181 -22.44 9.80 0.74
N ASN A 182 -22.66 10.15 2.00
CA ASN A 182 -22.48 11.52 2.51
C ASN A 182 -21.01 11.96 2.56
N GLU A 183 -20.07 11.01 2.51
CA GLU A 183 -18.62 11.25 2.42
C GLU A 183 -18.12 11.17 0.97
N GLY A 184 -19.04 10.94 0.02
CA GLY A 184 -18.73 10.86 -1.41
C GLY A 184 -18.18 9.50 -1.85
N GLU A 185 -18.31 8.47 -1.02
CA GLU A 185 -17.83 7.14 -1.34
C GLU A 185 -18.77 6.40 -2.31
N GLU A 186 -18.18 5.77 -3.33
CA GLU A 186 -18.85 4.90 -4.29
C GLU A 186 -18.04 3.59 -4.35
N ILE A 187 -18.30 2.68 -3.41
CA ILE A 187 -17.53 1.44 -3.26
C ILE A 187 -18.31 0.24 -3.82
N GLU A 188 -17.67 -0.49 -4.74
CA GLU A 188 -18.17 -1.73 -5.31
C GLU A 188 -17.50 -2.93 -4.64
N LYS A 189 -18.29 -3.85 -4.09
CA LYS A 189 -17.74 -5.10 -3.55
C LYS A 189 -17.48 -6.09 -4.68
N VAL A 190 -16.32 -6.71 -4.66
CA VAL A 190 -15.87 -7.69 -5.65
C VAL A 190 -15.60 -9.02 -4.95
N PHE A 191 -16.22 -10.08 -5.44
CA PHE A 191 -15.92 -11.44 -4.99
C PHE A 191 -14.88 -12.06 -5.91
N LEU A 192 -13.73 -12.41 -5.36
CA LEU A 192 -12.59 -12.95 -6.08
C LEU A 192 -12.45 -14.45 -5.80
N ASP A 193 -12.46 -15.27 -6.85
CA ASP A 193 -12.25 -16.71 -6.74
C ASP A 193 -10.81 -17.03 -6.31
N ILE A 194 -10.62 -18.09 -5.53
CA ILE A 194 -9.29 -18.47 -5.04
C ILE A 194 -8.30 -18.74 -6.17
N LEU A 195 -8.73 -19.36 -7.27
CA LEU A 195 -7.87 -19.60 -8.43
C LEU A 195 -7.45 -18.28 -9.10
N GLU A 196 -8.33 -17.29 -9.14
CA GLU A 196 -8.01 -15.97 -9.68
C GLU A 196 -7.06 -15.21 -8.73
N ALA A 197 -7.24 -15.34 -7.42
CA ALA A 197 -6.32 -14.79 -6.42
C ALA A 197 -4.90 -15.39 -6.52
N VAL A 198 -4.79 -16.71 -6.74
CA VAL A 198 -3.51 -17.39 -7.01
C VAL A 198 -2.85 -16.82 -8.26
N LYS A 199 -3.62 -16.69 -9.35
CA LYS A 199 -3.12 -16.12 -10.60
C LYS A 199 -2.68 -14.68 -10.42
N MET A 200 -3.47 -13.87 -9.71
CA MET A 200 -3.17 -12.47 -9.43
C MET A 200 -1.83 -12.30 -8.70
N VAL A 201 -1.55 -13.13 -7.69
CA VAL A 201 -0.26 -13.12 -6.98
C VAL A 201 0.88 -13.60 -7.88
N ALA A 202 0.68 -14.68 -8.64
CA ALA A 202 1.71 -15.23 -9.52
C ALA A 202 2.11 -14.26 -10.64
N ASP A 203 1.13 -13.57 -11.22
CA ASP A 203 1.32 -12.64 -12.33
C ASP A 203 1.71 -11.22 -11.87
N GLY A 204 1.57 -10.93 -10.57
CA GLY A 204 1.84 -9.61 -9.99
C GLY A 204 0.83 -8.52 -10.41
N HIS A 205 -0.29 -8.89 -11.01
CA HIS A 205 -1.35 -7.98 -11.44
C HIS A 205 -2.70 -8.68 -11.54
N PHE A 206 -3.79 -7.90 -11.52
CA PHE A 206 -5.12 -8.41 -11.77
C PHE A 206 -5.39 -8.53 -13.28
N SER A 207 -5.88 -9.69 -13.73
CA SER A 207 -6.03 -10.02 -15.16
C SER A 207 -7.02 -9.11 -15.89
N SER A 208 -7.99 -8.51 -15.18
CA SER A 208 -9.00 -7.64 -15.78
C SER A 208 -8.49 -6.20 -15.91
N GLY A 209 -7.99 -5.86 -17.10
CA GLY A 209 -8.03 -4.48 -17.63
C GLY A 209 -7.05 -3.48 -17.02
N GLY A 210 -6.02 -3.94 -16.31
CA GLY A 210 -5.00 -3.05 -15.75
C GLY A 210 -5.52 -2.19 -14.60
N ILE A 211 -6.49 -2.66 -13.81
CA ILE A 211 -6.90 -2.03 -12.54
C ILE A 211 -5.72 -2.03 -11.57
N SER A 212 -5.56 -0.97 -10.78
CA SER A 212 -4.42 -0.85 -9.85
C SER A 212 -4.72 -1.66 -8.59
N CYS A 213 -3.75 -2.46 -8.16
CA CYS A 213 -3.83 -3.21 -6.91
C CYS A 213 -2.67 -2.78 -5.99
N PRO A 214 -2.93 -2.41 -4.73
CA PRO A 214 -1.87 -2.03 -3.81
C PRO A 214 -1.04 -3.27 -3.41
N PRO A 215 0.27 -3.13 -3.14
CA PRO A 215 1.11 -4.24 -2.67
C PRO A 215 0.58 -4.97 -1.43
N SER A 216 -0.12 -4.26 -0.53
CA SER A 216 -0.75 -4.83 0.67
C SER A 216 -1.79 -5.89 0.34
N LEU A 217 -2.54 -5.73 -0.76
CA LEU A 217 -3.49 -6.73 -1.25
C LEU A 217 -2.77 -8.03 -1.64
N PHE A 218 -1.70 -7.95 -2.43
CA PHE A 218 -0.93 -9.14 -2.82
C PHE A 218 -0.28 -9.81 -1.62
N TYR A 219 0.21 -9.02 -0.66
CA TYR A 219 0.76 -9.55 0.58
C TYR A 219 -0.29 -10.32 1.39
N ALA A 220 -1.48 -9.73 1.57
CA ALA A 220 -2.58 -10.36 2.30
C ALA A 220 -3.06 -11.66 1.63
N ILE A 221 -3.25 -11.66 0.30
CA ILE A 221 -3.60 -12.87 -0.46
C ILE A 221 -2.49 -13.91 -0.34
N SER A 222 -1.23 -13.52 -0.47
CA SER A 222 -0.11 -14.45 -0.30
C SER A 222 -0.13 -15.07 1.10
N TRP A 223 -0.31 -14.27 2.15
CA TRP A 223 -0.44 -14.76 3.52
C TRP A 223 -1.60 -15.75 3.66
N PHE A 224 -2.77 -15.43 3.11
CA PHE A 224 -3.97 -16.28 3.14
C PHE A 224 -3.72 -17.63 2.45
N LEU A 225 -3.12 -17.63 1.27
CA LEU A 225 -2.81 -18.86 0.51
C LEU A 225 -1.78 -19.74 1.25
N HIS A 226 -0.81 -19.14 1.94
CA HIS A 226 0.20 -19.89 2.70
C HIS A 226 -0.30 -20.38 4.07
N ARG A 227 -1.32 -19.73 4.65
CA ARG A 227 -1.95 -20.16 5.91
C ARG A 227 -2.45 -21.60 5.83
N GLY A 228 -3.10 -21.97 4.71
CA GLY A 228 -3.60 -23.34 4.47
C GLY A 228 -2.49 -24.39 4.31
N HIS A 229 -1.28 -23.98 3.92
CA HIS A 229 -0.12 -24.89 3.85
C HIS A 229 0.57 -25.11 5.20
N LEU A 230 0.38 -24.21 6.17
CA LEU A 230 0.97 -24.35 7.51
C LEU A 230 0.01 -25.01 8.52
N SER A 231 -1.31 -24.90 8.37
CA SER A 231 -2.25 -25.64 9.22
C SER A 231 -2.13 -27.17 9.03
N ASN A 232 -1.84 -27.63 7.81
CA ASN A 232 -1.69 -29.05 7.50
C ASN A 232 -0.25 -29.60 7.67
N ASN A 233 0.77 -28.75 7.82
CA ASN A 233 2.17 -29.18 8.00
C ASN A 233 2.77 -28.90 9.39
N VAL A 234 2.12 -28.10 10.24
CA VAL A 234 2.54 -27.88 11.64
C VAL A 234 1.83 -28.83 12.62
N ALA A 235 0.68 -29.40 12.24
CA ALA A 235 0.01 -30.43 13.02
C ALA A 235 0.66 -31.83 12.92
N ASN A 236 1.66 -32.03 12.05
CA ASN A 236 2.23 -33.36 11.78
C ASN A 236 3.77 -33.44 11.73
N LYS A 237 4.47 -32.54 12.43
CA LYS A 237 5.89 -32.74 12.72
C LYS A 237 6.15 -32.50 14.20
N SER A 238 6.21 -33.60 14.94
CA SER A 238 6.89 -33.68 16.21
C SER A 238 8.26 -33.01 16.09
N ILE A 239 8.52 -32.04 16.96
CA ILE A 239 9.82 -31.40 17.09
C ILE A 239 10.86 -32.48 17.45
N PRO A 240 11.86 -32.78 16.59
CA PRO A 240 12.93 -33.68 16.99
C PRO A 240 13.78 -32.97 18.04
N LYS A 241 13.90 -33.57 19.23
CA LYS A 241 14.79 -33.07 20.28
C LYS A 241 16.25 -33.10 19.77
N LYS A 242 16.90 -31.92 19.81
CA LYS A 242 18.35 -31.60 19.77
C LYS A 242 19.32 -32.65 19.19
N GLY A 243 20.00 -32.28 18.10
CA GLY A 243 21.32 -32.75 17.73
C GLY A 243 22.25 -31.56 17.45
N GLN A 244 23.41 -31.50 18.12
CA GLN A 244 24.37 -30.40 18.05
C GLN A 244 24.90 -30.19 16.62
N ALA A 245 24.77 -28.98 16.07
CA ALA A 245 25.40 -28.63 14.79
C ALA A 245 26.88 -28.26 15.02
N LYS A 246 27.78 -29.10 14.51
CA LYS A 246 29.22 -28.82 14.39
C LYS A 246 29.45 -27.68 13.39
N LEU A 247 30.19 -26.66 13.84
CA LEU A 247 30.63 -25.52 13.04
C LEU A 247 31.67 -25.97 11.99
N VAL A 248 31.32 -25.93 10.70
CA VAL A 248 32.27 -26.14 9.59
C VAL A 248 32.86 -24.79 9.17
N ARG A 249 34.09 -24.50 9.60
CA ARG A 249 34.90 -23.39 9.08
C ARG A 249 35.40 -23.75 7.67
N ARG A 250 34.92 -23.06 6.63
CA ARG A 250 35.56 -23.08 5.30
C ARG A 250 36.84 -22.23 5.34
N LYS A 251 38.00 -22.87 5.19
CA LYS A 251 39.28 -22.20 4.92
C LYS A 251 39.23 -21.60 3.51
N ILE A 252 39.32 -20.27 3.40
CA ILE A 252 39.61 -19.60 2.13
C ILE A 252 41.13 -19.58 1.97
N GLY A 253 41.64 -20.34 0.99
CA GLY A 253 43.04 -20.33 0.60
C GLY A 253 43.36 -19.06 -0.20
N ALA A 254 44.42 -18.36 0.20
CA ALA A 254 44.94 -17.19 -0.49
C ALA A 254 45.57 -17.61 -1.84
N LYS A 255 45.11 -17.00 -2.95
CA LYS A 255 45.91 -16.86 -4.17
C LYS A 255 46.15 -15.37 -4.41
N LYS A 256 47.42 -14.98 -4.35
CA LYS A 256 47.91 -13.66 -4.76
C LYS A 256 47.79 -13.56 -6.29
N SER A 257 47.08 -12.56 -6.80
CA SER A 257 47.29 -12.04 -8.15
C SER A 257 47.42 -10.52 -8.06
N SER A 258 48.59 -10.04 -8.43
CA SER A 258 49.00 -8.64 -8.51
C SER A 258 48.10 -7.83 -9.45
N PHE A 259 47.48 -6.76 -8.93
CA PHE A 259 46.86 -5.71 -9.75
C PHE A 259 47.71 -4.44 -9.68
N LYS A 260 48.20 -4.02 -10.84
CA LYS A 260 48.90 -2.74 -11.05
C LYS A 260 47.91 -1.59 -10.79
N LYS A 261 48.38 -0.56 -10.05
CA LYS A 261 47.68 0.72 -9.89
C LYS A 261 47.59 1.42 -11.25
N ALA A 262 46.37 1.67 -11.72
CA ALA A 262 46.07 2.73 -12.68
C ALA A 262 45.38 3.85 -11.90
N THR A 263 46.10 4.96 -11.73
CA THR A 263 45.62 6.23 -11.19
C THR A 263 44.88 7.00 -12.26
N GLY A 264 43.70 7.53 -11.94
CA GLY A 264 43.03 8.57 -12.73
C GLY A 264 41.62 8.22 -13.17
N ALA A 265 40.62 8.54 -12.34
CA ALA A 265 39.27 8.84 -12.81
C ALA A 265 38.58 9.75 -11.78
N GLU A 266 38.20 10.95 -12.23
CA GLU A 266 37.49 11.97 -11.49
C GLU A 266 36.19 11.43 -10.88
N LYS A 267 35.95 11.72 -9.60
CA LYS A 267 34.65 11.51 -8.97
C LYS A 267 33.66 12.57 -9.46
N LYS A 268 32.86 12.25 -10.49
CA LYS A 268 31.63 13.01 -10.75
C LYS A 268 30.61 12.70 -9.66
N SER A 269 30.36 13.66 -8.77
CA SER A 269 29.23 13.61 -7.85
C SER A 269 27.93 13.74 -8.64
N PHE A 270 27.09 12.71 -8.61
CA PHE A 270 25.71 12.83 -9.08
C PHE A 270 24.85 13.38 -7.93
N SER A 271 24.94 14.68 -7.67
CA SER A 271 23.88 15.41 -6.97
C SER A 271 23.01 16.10 -8.02
N LYS A 272 22.08 15.37 -8.63
CA LYS A 272 20.99 16.04 -9.34
C LYS A 272 20.02 16.56 -8.29
N LYS A 273 20.24 17.81 -7.83
CA LYS A 273 19.18 18.59 -7.19
C LYS A 273 18.04 18.71 -8.19
N TRP A 274 16.87 18.20 -7.84
CA TRP A 274 15.64 18.57 -8.54
C TRP A 274 15.34 20.03 -8.17
N THR A 275 15.43 20.91 -9.16
CA THR A 275 14.94 22.29 -9.07
C THR A 275 13.54 22.32 -9.68
N PRO A 276 12.49 22.69 -8.93
CA PRO A 276 11.19 22.95 -9.54
C PRO A 276 11.32 24.09 -10.56
N PRO A 277 10.50 24.12 -11.62
CA PRO A 277 10.46 25.25 -12.54
C PRO A 277 10.13 26.50 -11.73
N LEU A 278 10.99 27.52 -11.82
CA LEU A 278 10.71 28.85 -11.29
C LEU A 278 9.46 29.38 -11.98
N ALA A 279 8.44 29.72 -11.20
CA ALA A 279 7.25 30.40 -11.70
C ALA A 279 7.63 31.82 -12.19
N PRO A 280 6.94 32.35 -13.22
CA PRO A 280 7.10 33.73 -13.67
C PRO A 280 6.64 34.76 -12.63
#